data_AF-X0TTF9-F1
#
_entry.id   AF-X0TTF9-F1
#
_cell.length_a   1.000
_cell.length_b   1.000
_cell.length_c   1.000
_cell.angle_alpha   90.00
_cell.angle_beta   90.00
_cell.angle_gamma   90.00
#
_symmetry.space_group_name_H-M   'P 1'
#
loop_
_entity.id
_entity.type
_entity.pdbx_description
1 polymer ?
#
loop_
_entity_poly.entity_id
_entity_poly.type
_entity_poly.pdbx_seq_one_letter_code
_entity_poly.pdbx_strand_id
1 'polypeptide(L)' 'GLVKSACFGLILSLVGCYKGFYTTGGAQGVGKATTQAVVIASVSILISDYFLTAAMF' A
#
# COMPACT_ATOMS: atom_id res chain seq x y z
N GLY A 1 -14.38 2.87 12.21
CA GLY A 1 -14.23 1.79 11.22
C GLY A 1 -14.12 2.31 9.80
N LEU A 2 -15.26 2.64 9.16
CA LEU A 2 -15.38 2.91 7.71
C LEU A 2 -14.53 4.05 7.15
N VAL A 3 -14.53 5.24 7.77
CA VAL A 3 -13.73 6.39 7.28
C VAL A 3 -12.23 6.09 7.29
N LYS A 4 -11.75 5.36 8.30
CA LYS A 4 -10.32 5.05 8.45
C LYS A 4 -9.86 4.02 7.42
N SER A 5 -10.68 2.99 7.17
CA SER A 5 -10.46 2.02 6.10
C SER A 5 -10.51 2.66 4.71
N ALA A 6 -11.40 3.65 4.49
CA ALA A 6 -11.47 4.39 3.23
C ALA A 6 -10.19 5.23 2.99
N CYS A 7 -9.65 5.87 4.03
CA CYS A 7 -8.35 6.56 3.93
C CYS A 7 -7.21 5.60 3.61
N PHE A 8 -7.17 4.40 4.21
CA PHE A 8 -6.13 3.42 3.89
C PHE A 8 -6.23 2.87 2.48
N GLY A 9 -7.44 2.58 2.01
CA GLY A 9 -7.66 2.14 0.63
C GLY A 9 -7.24 3.20 -0.40
N LEU A 10 -7.50 4.48 -0.10
CA LEU A 10 -7.05 5.59 -0.94
C LEU A 10 -5.53 5.73 -0.96
N ILE A 11 -4.87 5.65 0.20
CA ILE A 11 -3.41 5.74 0.30
C ILE A 11 -2.75 4.55 -0.42
N LEU A 12 -3.26 3.33 -0.24
CA LEU A 12 -2.74 2.15 -0.94
C LEU A 12 -2.91 2.28 -2.46
N SER A 13 -4.07 2.73 -2.93
CA SER A 13 -4.33 2.92 -4.35
C SER A 13 -3.42 3.98 -4.95
N LEU A 14 -3.23 5.10 -4.24
CA LEU A 14 -2.29 6.15 -4.65
C LEU A 14 -0.85 5.66 -4.68
N VAL A 15 -0.38 4.98 -3.64
CA VAL A 15 0.98 4.44 -3.55
C VAL A 15 1.23 3.36 -4.61
N GLY A 16 0.23 2.49 -4.85
CA GLY A 16 0.27 1.48 -5.90
C GLY A 16 0.35 2.10 -7.30
N CYS A 17 -0.50 3.09 -7.59
CA CYS A 17 -0.43 3.86 -8.83
C CYS A 17 0.91 4.59 -8.97
N TYR A 18 1.43 5.19 -7.90
CA TYR A 18 2.69 5.92 -7.93
C TYR A 18 3.88 5.01 -8.22
N LYS A 19 3.93 3.83 -7.57
CA LYS A 19 4.95 2.80 -7.83
C LYS A 19 4.82 2.18 -9.22
N GLY A 20 3.60 2.06 -9.73
CA GLY A 20 3.33 1.63 -11.10
C GLY A 20 3.79 2.66 -12.13
N PHE A 21 3.53 3.95 -11.90
CA PHE A 21 3.92 5.04 -12.81
C PHE A 21 5.44 5.30 -12.84
N TYR A 22 6.12 5.15 -11.71
CA TYR A 22 7.58 5.30 -11.63
C TYR A 22 8.36 4.05 -12.04
N THR A 23 7.67 2.97 -12.44
CA THR A 23 8.37 1.77 -12.89
C THR A 23 9.06 2.03 -14.23
N THR A 24 10.35 1.69 -14.30
CA THR A 24 11.19 1.86 -15.49
C THR A 24 11.85 0.53 -15.79
N GLY A 25 11.92 0.15 -17.07
CA GLY A 25 12.62 -1.09 -17.51
C GLY A 25 11.74 -2.21 -18.09
N GLY A 26 10.58 -1.89 -18.67
CA GLY A 26 9.73 -2.87 -19.37
C GLY A 26 9.12 -3.93 -18.44
N ALA A 27 8.55 -5.00 -19.01
CA ALA A 27 7.76 -6.01 -18.26
C ALA A 27 8.49 -6.64 -17.06
N GLN A 28 9.81 -6.77 -17.12
CA GLN A 28 10.63 -7.33 -16.03
C GLN A 28 10.79 -6.34 -14.86
N GLY A 29 10.87 -5.04 -15.15
CA GLY A 29 10.84 -3.96 -14.16
C GLY A 29 9.47 -3.84 -13.48
N VAL A 30 8.38 -4.00 -14.23
CA VAL A 30 7.01 -4.03 -13.69
C VAL A 30 6.84 -5.17 -12.69
N GLY A 31 7.30 -6.38 -13.02
CA GLY A 31 7.24 -7.53 -12.10
C GLY A 31 7.92 -7.26 -10.76
N LYS A 32 9.16 -6.74 -10.77
CA LYS A 32 9.88 -6.38 -9.53
C LYS A 32 9.20 -5.22 -8.77
N ALA A 33 8.70 -4.22 -9.47
CA ALA A 33 8.02 -3.08 -8.85
C ALA A 33 6.71 -3.51 -8.19
N THR A 34 5.92 -4.38 -8.82
CA THR A 34 4.69 -4.95 -8.27
C THR A 34 4.97 -5.78 -7.02
N THR A 35 5.99 -6.65 -7.02
CA THR A 35 6.34 -7.42 -5.83
C THR A 35 6.74 -6.51 -4.67
N GLN A 36 7.55 -5.47 -4.91
CA GLN A 36 7.90 -4.50 -3.88
C GLN A 36 6.70 -3.69 -3.41
N ALA A 37 5.82 -3.27 -4.32
CA ALA A 37 4.61 -2.52 -3.99
C ALA A 37 3.67 -3.34 -3.10
N VAL A 38 3.49 -4.63 -3.40
CA VAL A 38 2.67 -5.55 -2.58
C VAL A 38 3.27 -5.73 -1.19
N VAL A 39 4.59 -5.93 -1.07
CA VAL A 39 5.24 -6.06 0.25
C VAL A 39 5.07 -4.78 1.07
N ILE A 40 5.30 -3.61 0.48
CA ILE A 40 5.13 -2.32 1.15
C ILE A 40 3.66 -2.09 1.55
N ALA A 41 2.72 -2.45 0.67
CA ALA A 41 1.29 -2.36 0.93
C ALA A 41 0.88 -3.27 2.11
N SER A 42 1.30 -4.53 2.12
CA SER A 42 1.00 -5.48 3.21
C SER A 42 1.58 -5.01 4.55
N VAL A 43 2.80 -4.49 4.56
CA VAL A 43 3.42 -3.93 5.79
C VAL A 43 2.66 -2.69 6.25
N SER A 44 2.25 -1.80 5.34
CA SER A 44 1.47 -0.61 5.69
C SER A 44 0.08 -0.96 6.27
N ILE A 45 -0.57 -2.01 5.76
CA ILE A 45 -1.84 -2.50 6.30
C ILE A 45 -1.65 -3.03 7.72
N LEU A 46 -0.61 -3.84 7.96
CA LEU A 46 -0.29 -4.36 9.29
C LEU A 46 -0.02 -3.26 10.32
N ILE A 47 0.75 -2.24 9.93
CA ILE A 47 1.03 -1.07 10.79
C ILE A 47 -0.26 -0.32 11.11
N SER A 48 -1.11 -0.11 10.10
CA SER A 48 -2.40 0.56 10.26
C SER A 48 -3.37 -0.20 11.14
N ASP A 49 -3.38 -1.53 11.05
CA ASP A 49 -4.17 -2.41 11.90
C ASP A 49 -3.74 -2.30 13.38
N TYR A 50 -2.43 -2.27 13.63
CA TYR A 50 -1.86 -2.06 14.96
C TYR A 50 -2.22 -0.67 15.52
N PHE A 51 -2.12 0.37 14.69
CA PHE A 51 -2.47 1.74 15.06
C PHE A 51 -3.98 1.93 15.27
N LEU A 52 -4.81 1.13 14.60
CA LEU A 52 -6.26 1.10 14.83
C LEU A 52 -6.59 0.44 16.15
N THR A 53 -5.97 -0.71 16.40
CA THR A 53 -6.16 -1.48 17.63
C THR A 53 -5.72 -0.68 18.85
N ALA A 54 -4.55 -0.01 18.78
CA ALA A 54 -4.04 0.83 19.86
C ALA A 54 -4.78 2.17 20.06
N ALA A 55 -5.56 2.63 19.09
CA ALA A 55 -6.35 3.86 19.20
C ALA A 55 -7.83 3.59 19.56
N MET A 56 -8.29 2.34 19.45
CA MET A 56 -9.63 1.90 19.85
C MET A 56 -9.65 1.17 21.20
N PHE A 57 -8.50 1.00 21.83
CA PHE A 57 -8.31 0.54 23.21
C PHE A 57 -7.67 1.68 24.02
#